data_AF-A0A1E7HFB8-F1
#
_entry.id   AF-A0A1E7HFB8-F1
#
_cell.length_a   1.000
_cell.length_b   1.000
_cell.length_c   1.000
_cell.angle_alpha   90.00
_cell.angle_beta   90.00
_cell.angle_gamma   90.00
#
_symmetry.space_group_name_H-M   'P 1'
#
loop_
_entity.id
_entity.type
_entity.pdbx_description
1 polymer ?
#
loop_
_entity_poly.entity_id
_entity_poly.type
_entity_poly.pdbx_seq_one_letter_code
_entity_poly.pdbx_strand_id
1 'polypeptide(L)'
;MTSKTKNEFCPACGKKRKLTNRGKIALCSACHTLTDNIRKNPQYLDQLSKLTDIPISSLSFHPARQTEPELPEELDAIRYRTTDRERNTWYVSVSELEGAPVEIFASTAFDRDQHLQSRISNLTTITRLISLILRHVFMGERLTLEKTLTQLHRSSRQKNDLPDMLSRVLSNYSKKENLADEGEVSTP
;
A
#
# COMPACT_ATOMS: atom_id res chain seq x y z
N MET A 1 -15.76 -15.73 39.24
CA MET A 1 -15.07 -16.01 37.95
C MET A 1 -14.35 -14.74 37.52
N THR A 2 -13.04 -14.68 37.67
CA THR A 2 -12.23 -13.48 37.39
C THR A 2 -11.87 -13.44 35.91
N SER A 3 -12.49 -12.56 35.14
CA SER A 3 -12.16 -12.34 33.74
C SER A 3 -10.72 -11.83 33.63
N LYS A 4 -9.79 -12.66 33.13
CA LYS A 4 -8.46 -12.21 32.72
C LYS A 4 -8.61 -11.12 31.66
N THR A 5 -8.49 -9.86 32.05
CA THR A 5 -8.45 -8.73 31.12
C THR A 5 -7.19 -8.85 30.29
N LYS A 6 -7.35 -9.33 29.04
CA LYS A 6 -6.24 -9.39 28.08
C LYS A 6 -5.86 -7.95 27.71
N ASN A 7 -4.58 -7.64 27.86
CA ASN A 7 -4.01 -6.40 27.33
C ASN A 7 -3.80 -6.59 25.83
N GLU A 8 -4.37 -5.70 25.03
CA GLU A 8 -4.36 -5.73 23.57
C GLU A 8 -3.65 -4.48 23.03
N PHE A 9 -3.23 -4.50 21.77
CA PHE A 9 -2.58 -3.35 21.15
C PHE A 9 -3.63 -2.29 20.80
N CYS A 10 -3.45 -1.07 21.31
CA CYS A 10 -4.34 0.04 21.01
C CYS A 10 -4.14 0.48 19.55
N PRO A 11 -5.18 0.50 18.69
CA PRO A 11 -5.03 0.83 17.28
C PRO A 11 -4.62 2.30 17.04
N ALA A 12 -4.82 3.20 18.02
CA ALA A 12 -4.44 4.61 17.91
C ALA A 12 -3.00 4.92 18.33
N CYS A 13 -2.41 4.17 19.27
CA CYS A 13 -1.07 4.49 19.80
C CYS A 13 -0.08 3.32 19.79
N GLY A 14 -0.50 2.13 19.36
CA GLY A 14 0.34 0.93 19.27
C GLY A 14 0.80 0.36 20.62
N LYS A 15 0.37 0.92 21.76
CA LYS A 15 0.79 0.43 23.09
C LYS A 15 -0.15 -0.68 23.58
N LYS A 16 0.44 -1.74 24.15
CA LYS A 16 -0.29 -2.85 24.76
C LYS A 16 -0.95 -2.40 26.06
N ARG A 17 -2.28 -2.26 26.06
CA ARG A 17 -3.07 -1.71 27.17
C ARG A 17 -4.44 -2.39 27.23
N LYS A 18 -5.16 -2.17 28.33
CA LYS A 18 -6.58 -2.54 28.40
C LYS A 18 -7.39 -1.63 27.47
N LEU A 19 -8.12 -2.24 26.55
CA LEU A 19 -8.99 -1.52 25.63
C LEU A 19 -10.41 -1.44 26.19
N THR A 20 -11.06 -0.32 25.93
CA THR A 20 -12.47 -0.10 26.24
C THR A 20 -13.21 0.26 24.96
N ASN A 21 -14.34 -0.37 24.72
CA ASN A 21 -15.21 -0.03 23.59
C ASN A 21 -15.96 1.26 23.88
N ARG A 22 -15.85 2.22 22.97
CA ARG A 22 -16.65 3.44 23.01
C ARG A 22 -17.01 3.82 21.57
N GLY A 23 -18.23 3.48 21.16
CA GLY A 23 -18.67 3.59 19.76
C GLY A 23 -18.19 2.39 18.92
N LYS A 24 -17.68 2.66 17.71
CA LYS A 24 -17.27 1.63 16.74
C LYS A 24 -15.83 1.12 16.91
N ILE A 25 -15.03 1.70 17.81
CA ILE A 25 -13.59 1.41 17.95
C ILE A 25 -13.23 1.14 19.42
N ALA A 26 -12.39 0.12 19.64
CA ALA A 26 -11.78 -0.19 20.92
C ALA A 26 -10.46 0.58 21.09
N LEU A 27 -10.36 1.49 22.07
CA LEU A 27 -9.14 2.26 22.35
C LEU A 27 -8.73 2.13 23.82
N CYS A 28 -7.46 2.41 24.12
CA CYS A 28 -7.02 2.55 25.51
C CYS A 28 -7.55 3.86 26.12
N SER A 29 -7.62 3.92 27.46
CA SER A 29 -8.15 5.09 28.18
C SER A 29 -7.48 6.41 27.78
N ALA A 30 -6.15 6.43 27.64
CA ALA A 30 -5.42 7.64 27.25
C ALA A 30 -5.81 8.13 25.84
N CYS A 31 -5.99 7.22 24.88
CA CYS A 31 -6.41 7.57 23.53
C CYS A 31 -7.87 8.05 23.53
N HIS A 32 -8.76 7.44 24.32
CA HIS A 32 -10.12 7.95 24.50
C HIS A 32 -10.12 9.38 25.02
N THR A 33 -9.34 9.67 26.08
CA THR A 33 -9.24 11.03 26.63
C THR A 33 -8.75 12.04 25.59
N LEU A 34 -7.70 11.68 24.82
CA LEU A 34 -7.19 12.54 23.76
C LEU A 34 -8.24 12.79 22.67
N THR A 35 -8.92 11.74 22.23
CA THR A 35 -9.96 11.83 21.18
C THR A 35 -11.14 12.67 21.65
N ASP A 36 -11.58 12.50 22.90
CA ASP A 36 -12.63 13.31 23.51
C ASP A 36 -12.24 14.78 23.62
N ASN A 37 -11.00 15.07 24.00
CA ASN A 37 -10.49 16.44 24.11
C ASN A 37 -10.42 17.13 22.75
N ILE A 38 -9.94 16.43 21.71
CA ILE A 38 -9.92 16.95 20.34
C ILE A 38 -11.35 17.18 19.82
N ARG A 39 -12.27 16.23 20.08
CA ARG A 39 -13.69 16.36 19.67
C ARG A 39 -14.38 17.56 20.33
N LYS A 40 -14.10 17.79 21.62
CA LYS A 40 -14.69 18.92 22.36
C LYS A 40 -14.04 20.25 22.00
N ASN A 41 -12.75 20.24 21.68
CA ASN A 41 -11.96 21.44 21.44
C ASN A 41 -11.05 21.25 20.22
N PRO A 42 -11.58 21.33 18.99
CA PRO A 42 -10.80 21.10 17.78
C PRO A 42 -9.65 22.11 17.60
N GLN A 43 -9.78 23.30 18.18
CA GLN A 43 -8.75 24.35 18.23
C GLN A 43 -7.43 23.92 18.89
N TYR A 44 -7.43 22.85 19.71
CA TYR A 44 -6.20 22.31 20.27
C TYR A 44 -5.27 21.74 19.22
N LEU A 45 -5.78 21.31 18.06
CA LEU A 45 -4.93 20.89 16.96
C LEU A 45 -4.08 22.07 16.47
N ASP A 46 -4.70 23.22 16.17
CA ASP A 46 -3.99 24.43 15.73
C ASP A 46 -2.94 24.90 16.76
N GLN A 47 -3.32 24.88 18.05
CA GLN A 47 -2.40 25.24 19.12
C GLN A 47 -1.23 24.25 19.26
N LEU A 48 -1.48 22.95 19.14
CA LEU A 48 -0.43 21.94 19.17
C LEU A 48 0.53 22.11 18.00
N SER A 49 0.04 22.40 16.78
CA SER A 49 0.94 22.67 15.65
C SER A 49 1.86 23.86 15.88
N LYS A 50 1.36 24.93 16.53
CA LYS A 50 2.16 26.10 16.88
C LYS A 50 3.19 25.81 17.96
N LEU A 51 2.92 24.86 18.85
CA LEU A 51 3.82 24.49 19.95
C LEU A 51 4.88 23.48 19.53
N THR A 52 4.62 22.69 18.48
CA THR A 52 5.54 21.66 18.01
C THR A 52 6.35 22.07 16.78
N ASP A 53 6.14 23.28 16.24
CA ASP A 53 6.69 23.76 14.96
C ASP A 53 6.45 22.78 13.79
N ILE A 54 5.40 21.95 13.91
CA ILE A 54 5.03 20.96 12.90
C ILE A 54 3.64 21.34 12.38
N PRO A 55 3.53 21.82 11.14
CA PRO A 55 2.25 22.04 10.50
C PRO A 55 1.43 20.73 10.51
N ILE A 56 0.17 20.77 10.96
CA ILE A 56 -0.70 19.58 10.86
C ILE A 56 -0.86 19.12 9.41
N SER A 57 -0.76 20.06 8.46
CA SER A 57 -0.76 19.77 7.03
C SER A 57 0.47 18.98 6.56
N SER A 58 1.60 19.05 7.29
CA SER A 58 2.82 18.25 7.03
C SER A 58 2.93 17.01 7.91
N LEU A 59 1.96 16.76 8.81
CA LEU A 59 1.77 15.46 9.44
C LEU A 59 1.25 14.48 8.39
N SER A 60 2.14 14.06 7.50
CA SER A 60 2.01 12.78 6.82
C SER A 60 1.81 11.76 7.92
N PHE A 61 0.59 11.21 8.03
CA PHE A 61 0.28 10.04 8.84
C PHE A 61 1.22 8.93 8.38
N HIS A 62 2.43 8.91 8.94
CA HIS A 62 3.33 7.79 8.89
C HIS A 62 2.80 6.86 9.96
N PRO A 63 1.99 5.83 9.63
CA PRO A 63 1.81 4.74 10.58
C PRO A 63 3.23 4.31 10.97
N ALA A 64 3.47 4.38 12.28
CA ALA A 64 4.75 4.15 12.93
C ALA A 64 5.47 3.02 12.21
N ARG A 65 6.63 3.31 11.59
CA ARG A 65 7.56 2.40 10.88
C ARG A 65 7.17 0.93 11.08
N GLN A 66 6.12 0.50 10.38
CA GLN A 66 5.68 -0.88 10.45
C GLN A 66 6.74 -1.58 9.63
N THR A 67 7.48 -2.49 10.25
CA THR A 67 8.35 -3.41 9.52
C THR A 67 7.47 -3.99 8.42
N GLU A 68 7.74 -3.63 7.16
CA GLU A 68 6.94 -4.13 6.06
C GLU A 68 7.06 -5.66 6.12
N PRO A 69 5.95 -6.39 6.27
CA PRO A 69 6.01 -7.84 6.29
C PRO A 69 6.57 -8.30 4.94
N GLU A 70 7.74 -8.96 4.99
CA GLU A 70 8.36 -9.54 3.81
C GLU A 70 7.54 -10.75 3.36
N LEU A 71 7.30 -10.83 2.05
CA LEU A 71 6.74 -12.02 1.46
C LEU A 71 7.77 -13.16 1.53
N PRO A 72 7.35 -14.39 1.88
CA PRO A 72 8.17 -15.59 1.69
C PRO A 72 8.62 -15.75 0.22
N GLU A 73 9.73 -16.43 0.00
CA GLU A 73 10.23 -16.71 -1.36
C GLU A 73 9.25 -17.57 -2.18
N GLU A 74 8.53 -18.47 -1.52
CA GLU A 74 7.54 -19.34 -2.13
C GLU A 74 6.18 -19.15 -1.45
N LEU A 75 5.13 -19.04 -2.28
CA LEU A 75 3.76 -18.96 -1.83
C LEU A 75 2.91 -19.96 -2.60
N ASP A 76 2.03 -20.64 -1.88
CA ASP A 76 0.99 -21.45 -2.50
C ASP A 76 0.05 -20.55 -3.30
N ALA A 77 -0.32 -21.03 -4.49
CA ALA A 77 -1.21 -20.30 -5.39
C ALA A 77 -2.37 -21.17 -5.86
N ILE A 78 -3.58 -20.62 -5.79
CA ILE A 78 -4.77 -21.23 -6.35
C ILE A 78 -4.90 -20.78 -7.81
N ARG A 79 -4.96 -21.74 -8.73
CA ARG A 79 -5.09 -21.48 -10.17
C ARG A 79 -6.54 -21.60 -10.62
N TYR A 80 -7.11 -20.49 -11.07
CA TYR A 80 -8.43 -20.38 -11.66
C TYR A 80 -8.33 -20.42 -13.19
N ARG A 81 -9.19 -21.21 -13.82
CA ARG A 81 -9.35 -21.23 -15.28
C ARG A 81 -10.58 -20.42 -15.67
N THR A 82 -10.43 -19.48 -16.60
CA THR A 82 -11.52 -18.66 -17.11
C THR A 82 -11.41 -18.46 -18.62
N THR A 83 -12.42 -17.84 -19.22
CA THR A 83 -12.47 -17.52 -20.66
C THR A 83 -12.86 -16.07 -20.89
N ASP A 84 -12.22 -15.40 -21.84
CA ASP A 84 -12.61 -14.03 -22.21
C ASP A 84 -13.79 -14.00 -23.22
N ARG A 85 -14.15 -12.79 -23.67
CA ARG A 85 -15.23 -12.58 -24.65
C ARG A 85 -14.95 -13.22 -26.01
N GLU A 86 -13.68 -13.38 -26.38
CA GLU A 86 -13.22 -14.02 -27.61
C GLU A 86 -13.07 -15.54 -27.45
N ARG A 87 -13.45 -16.09 -26.28
CA ARG A 87 -13.31 -17.51 -25.90
C ARG A 87 -11.86 -17.98 -25.77
N ASN A 88 -10.90 -17.06 -25.62
CA ASN A 88 -9.54 -17.44 -25.26
C ASN A 88 -9.52 -17.95 -23.82
N THR A 89 -8.80 -19.04 -23.57
CA THR A 89 -8.62 -19.57 -22.22
C THR A 89 -7.53 -18.77 -21.50
N TRP A 90 -7.85 -18.34 -20.29
CA TRP A 90 -6.97 -17.65 -19.37
C TRP A 90 -6.82 -18.46 -18.08
N TYR A 91 -5.62 -18.38 -17.50
CA TYR A 91 -5.32 -18.94 -16.20
C TYR A 91 -4.89 -17.83 -15.28
N VAL A 92 -5.60 -17.67 -14.17
CA VAL A 92 -5.29 -16.68 -13.13
C VAL A 92 -4.85 -17.43 -11.89
N SER A 93 -3.61 -17.24 -11.47
CA SER A 93 -3.06 -17.77 -10.23
C SER A 93 -3.12 -16.68 -9.16
N VAL A 94 -3.67 -17.00 -7.99
CA VAL A 94 -3.73 -16.11 -6.83
C VAL A 94 -2.92 -16.73 -5.71
N SER A 95 -1.84 -16.06 -5.31
CA SER A 95 -1.02 -16.45 -4.17
C SER A 95 -1.59 -15.85 -2.89
N GLU A 96 -1.65 -16.66 -1.84
CA GLU A 96 -2.23 -16.28 -0.55
C GLU A 96 -1.22 -16.37 0.59
N LEU A 97 -1.28 -15.43 1.52
CA LEU A 97 -0.54 -15.45 2.77
C LEU A 97 -1.55 -15.43 3.92
N GLU A 98 -1.56 -16.48 4.76
CA GLU A 98 -2.52 -16.63 5.86
C GLU A 98 -4.00 -16.48 5.42
N GLY A 99 -4.32 -16.90 4.19
CA GLY A 99 -5.67 -16.79 3.59
C GLY A 99 -6.02 -15.41 3.03
N ALA A 100 -5.09 -14.46 3.03
CA ALA A 100 -5.24 -13.18 2.35
C ALA A 100 -4.57 -13.19 0.97
N PRO A 101 -5.22 -12.69 -0.09
CA PRO A 101 -4.61 -12.62 -1.42
C PRO A 101 -3.53 -11.54 -1.46
N VAL A 102 -2.34 -11.90 -1.92
CA VAL A 102 -1.17 -10.99 -1.91
C VAL A 102 -0.52 -10.82 -3.29
N GLU A 103 -0.59 -11.83 -4.15
CA GLU A 103 -0.10 -11.72 -5.53
C GLU A 103 -1.05 -12.38 -6.52
N ILE A 104 -1.16 -11.77 -7.70
CA ILE A 104 -1.92 -12.32 -8.83
C ILE A 104 -1.02 -12.40 -10.05
N PHE A 105 -1.14 -13.52 -10.76
CA PHE A 105 -0.52 -13.74 -12.06
C PHE A 105 -1.56 -14.23 -13.05
N ALA A 106 -1.51 -13.72 -14.28
CA ALA A 106 -2.37 -14.19 -15.35
C ALA A 106 -1.53 -14.67 -16.53
N SER A 107 -1.90 -15.81 -17.10
CA SER A 107 -1.24 -16.43 -18.26
C SER A 107 -2.28 -16.98 -19.24
N THR A 108 -1.87 -17.16 -20.49
CA THR A 108 -2.67 -17.81 -21.53
C THR A 108 -1.81 -18.81 -22.30
N ALA A 109 -2.44 -19.75 -23.00
CA ALA A 109 -1.75 -20.78 -23.78
C ALA A 109 -1.07 -20.23 -25.06
N PHE A 110 -1.38 -19.00 -25.48
CA PHE A 110 -0.94 -18.41 -26.74
C PHE A 110 0.31 -17.51 -26.64
N ASP A 111 1.27 -17.85 -25.78
CA ASP A 111 2.44 -17.00 -25.46
C ASP A 111 3.39 -16.71 -26.66
N ARG A 112 3.18 -17.35 -27.83
CA ARG A 112 4.09 -17.28 -28.99
C ARG A 112 3.66 -16.32 -30.12
N ASP A 113 2.53 -15.64 -30.00
CA ASP A 113 2.06 -14.70 -31.03
C ASP A 113 2.53 -13.26 -30.73
N GLN A 114 3.20 -12.61 -31.69
CA GLN A 114 3.70 -11.23 -31.55
C GLN A 114 2.57 -10.22 -31.28
N HIS A 115 1.37 -10.43 -31.83
CA HIS A 115 0.23 -9.54 -31.53
C HIS A 115 -0.27 -9.69 -30.09
N LEU A 116 -0.06 -10.85 -29.48
CA LEU A 116 -0.43 -11.13 -28.09
C LEU A 116 0.60 -10.57 -27.10
N GLN A 117 1.87 -10.35 -27.50
CA GLN A 117 2.91 -9.83 -26.60
C GLN A 117 2.58 -8.45 -26.01
N SER A 118 2.01 -7.53 -26.79
CA SER A 118 1.56 -6.22 -26.27
C SER A 118 0.39 -6.36 -25.29
N ARG A 119 -0.56 -7.27 -25.57
CA ARG A 119 -1.67 -7.58 -24.66
C ARG A 119 -1.16 -8.23 -23.36
N ILE A 120 -0.15 -9.09 -23.46
CA ILE A 120 0.50 -9.75 -22.31
C ILE A 120 1.27 -8.74 -21.47
N SER A 121 1.98 -7.77 -22.06
CA SER A 121 2.64 -6.67 -21.33
C SER A 121 1.63 -5.86 -20.51
N ASN A 122 0.51 -5.44 -21.13
CA ASN A 122 -0.57 -4.74 -20.43
C ASN A 122 -1.18 -5.58 -19.30
N LEU A 123 -1.44 -6.86 -19.56
CA LEU A 123 -1.99 -7.75 -18.53
C LEU A 123 -1.02 -7.96 -17.37
N THR A 124 0.26 -8.20 -17.66
CA THR A 124 1.32 -8.35 -16.65
C THR A 124 1.41 -7.10 -15.76
N THR A 125 1.23 -5.94 -16.39
CA THR A 125 1.21 -4.64 -15.71
C THR A 125 0.03 -4.53 -14.76
N ILE A 126 -1.17 -4.83 -15.25
CA ILE A 126 -2.39 -4.81 -14.44
C ILE A 126 -2.24 -5.76 -13.24
N THR A 127 -1.81 -7.00 -13.47
CA THR A 127 -1.69 -7.99 -12.38
C THR A 127 -0.66 -7.56 -11.35
N ARG A 128 0.50 -7.01 -11.75
CA ARG A 128 1.51 -6.51 -10.81
C ARG A 128 1.06 -5.30 -10.00
N LEU A 129 0.34 -4.37 -10.62
CA LEU A 129 -0.23 -3.22 -9.92
C LEU A 129 -1.33 -3.65 -8.95
N ILE A 130 -2.17 -4.62 -9.33
CA ILE A 130 -3.15 -5.22 -8.42
C ILE A 130 -2.44 -5.91 -7.25
N SER A 131 -1.37 -6.68 -7.48
CA SER A 131 -0.58 -7.27 -6.39
C SER A 131 -0.06 -6.22 -5.40
N LEU A 132 0.48 -5.08 -5.89
CA LEU A 132 0.87 -3.97 -5.01
C LEU A 132 -0.30 -3.43 -4.17
N ILE A 133 -1.47 -3.28 -4.77
CA ILE A 133 -2.67 -2.80 -4.06
C ILE A 133 -3.12 -3.84 -3.01
N LEU A 134 -3.10 -5.13 -3.34
CA LEU A 134 -3.47 -6.20 -2.44
C LEU A 134 -2.54 -6.25 -1.22
N ARG A 135 -1.22 -6.17 -1.43
CA ARG A 135 -0.27 -6.10 -0.31
C ARG A 135 -0.45 -4.86 0.54
N HIS A 136 -0.79 -3.72 -0.08
CA HIS A 136 -1.15 -2.53 0.69
C HIS A 136 -2.40 -2.76 1.56
N VAL A 137 -3.46 -3.33 0.99
CA VAL A 137 -4.75 -3.56 1.66
C VAL A 137 -4.66 -4.62 2.76
N PHE A 138 -4.00 -5.74 2.50
CA PHE A 138 -4.03 -6.91 3.39
C PHE A 138 -2.79 -7.04 4.26
N MET A 139 -1.63 -6.53 3.82
CA MET A 139 -0.37 -6.63 4.57
C MET A 139 0.09 -5.29 5.15
N GLY A 140 -0.58 -4.18 4.81
CA GLY A 140 -0.17 -2.84 5.24
C GLY A 140 1.12 -2.35 4.56
N GLU A 141 1.55 -3.01 3.47
CA GLU A 141 2.71 -2.57 2.69
C GLU A 141 2.48 -1.13 2.18
N ARG A 142 3.48 -0.25 2.22
CA ARG A 142 3.29 1.10 1.71
C ARG A 142 3.24 1.09 0.19
N LEU A 143 2.18 1.67 -0.38
CA LEU A 143 2.09 1.91 -1.81
C LEU A 143 2.80 3.22 -2.14
N THR A 144 4.01 3.13 -2.69
CA THR A 144 4.81 4.30 -3.07
C THR A 144 4.93 4.43 -4.59
N LEU A 145 5.26 5.65 -5.05
CA LEU A 145 5.56 5.90 -6.46
C LEU A 145 6.75 5.05 -6.93
N GLU A 146 7.79 4.91 -6.10
CA GLU A 146 8.98 4.09 -6.41
C GLU A 146 8.62 2.61 -6.65
N LYS A 147 7.81 2.01 -5.77
CA LYS A 147 7.34 0.62 -5.94
C LYS A 147 6.47 0.48 -7.19
N THR A 148 5.63 1.46 -7.46
CA THR A 148 4.81 1.52 -8.67
C THR A 148 5.68 1.57 -9.93
N LEU A 149 6.66 2.47 -9.98
CA LEU A 149 7.62 2.59 -11.08
C LEU A 149 8.41 1.30 -11.27
N THR A 150 8.86 0.67 -10.18
CA THR A 150 9.55 -0.63 -10.22
C THR A 150 8.70 -1.71 -10.89
N GLN A 151 7.41 -1.81 -10.55
CA GLN A 151 6.52 -2.79 -11.17
C GLN A 151 6.21 -2.47 -12.64
N LEU A 152 6.08 -1.19 -12.99
CA LEU A 152 5.91 -0.76 -14.39
C LEU A 152 7.13 -1.14 -15.24
N HIS A 153 8.35 -0.87 -14.74
CA HIS A 153 9.60 -1.25 -15.42
C HIS A 153 9.68 -2.76 -15.63
N ARG A 154 9.38 -3.55 -14.58
CA ARG A 154 9.40 -5.02 -14.68
C ARG A 154 8.37 -5.56 -15.68
N SER A 155 7.29 -4.83 -15.91
CA SER A 155 6.19 -5.26 -16.78
C SER A 155 6.39 -4.86 -18.24
N SER A 156 7.25 -3.89 -18.51
CA SER A 156 7.65 -3.55 -19.88
C SER A 156 8.38 -4.72 -20.54
N ARG A 157 8.01 -5.01 -21.78
CA ARG A 157 8.63 -6.06 -22.60
C ARG A 157 9.35 -5.49 -23.82
N GLN A 158 9.06 -4.24 -24.19
CA GLN A 158 9.64 -3.57 -25.34
C GLN A 158 9.62 -2.06 -25.16
N LYS A 159 10.53 -1.36 -25.86
CA LYS A 159 10.58 0.10 -25.86
C LYS A 159 9.26 0.69 -26.40
N ASN A 160 8.76 1.74 -25.75
CA ASN A 160 7.51 2.42 -26.08
C ASN A 160 6.25 1.55 -25.95
N ASP A 161 6.27 0.44 -25.20
CA ASP A 161 5.03 -0.14 -24.72
C ASP A 161 4.41 0.73 -23.62
N LEU A 162 3.13 0.49 -23.31
CA LEU A 162 2.40 1.29 -22.33
C LEU A 162 3.14 1.35 -20.97
N PRO A 163 3.68 0.25 -20.41
CA PRO A 163 4.43 0.30 -19.15
C PRO A 163 5.71 1.15 -19.23
N ASP A 164 6.47 1.08 -20.33
CA ASP A 164 7.62 1.97 -20.58
C ASP A 164 7.20 3.44 -20.63
N MET A 165 6.15 3.75 -21.40
CA MET A 165 5.63 5.11 -21.52
C MET A 165 5.17 5.68 -20.17
N LEU A 166 4.40 4.89 -19.39
CA LEU A 166 3.95 5.28 -18.05
C LEU A 166 5.13 5.48 -17.11
N SER A 167 6.09 4.57 -17.11
CA SER A 167 7.30 4.67 -16.29
C SER A 167 8.04 5.99 -16.55
N ARG A 168 8.21 6.38 -17.82
CA ARG A 168 8.90 7.61 -18.21
C ARG A 168 8.16 8.86 -17.78
N VAL A 169 6.83 8.91 -17.96
CA VAL A 169 6.01 10.06 -17.56
C VAL A 169 6.01 10.21 -16.04
N LEU A 170 5.78 9.11 -15.30
CA LEU A 170 5.67 9.12 -13.85
C LEU A 170 7.02 9.37 -13.15
N SER A 171 8.14 8.96 -13.75
CA SER A 171 9.48 9.23 -13.21
C SER A 171 9.79 10.72 -13.09
N ASN A 172 9.13 11.58 -13.88
CA ASN A 172 9.30 13.03 -13.77
C ASN A 172 8.77 13.59 -12.44
N TYR A 173 7.82 12.92 -11.81
CA TYR A 173 7.28 13.32 -10.51
C TYR A 173 8.21 12.91 -9.37
N SER A 174 8.91 11.78 -9.49
CA SER A 174 9.95 11.37 -8.54
C SER A 174 11.14 12.34 -8.54
N LYS A 175 11.56 12.85 -9.70
CA LYS A 175 12.65 13.84 -9.79
C LYS A 175 12.31 15.19 -9.15
N LYS A 176 11.03 15.58 -9.16
CA LYS A 176 10.57 16.83 -8.54
C LYS A 176 10.58 16.77 -7.02
N GLU A 177 10.32 15.60 -6.43
CA GLU A 177 10.42 15.41 -4.98
C GLU A 177 11.87 15.61 -4.51
N ASN A 178 12.87 15.07 -5.23
CA ASN A 178 14.28 15.24 -4.85
C ASN A 178 14.79 16.68 -4.98
N LEU A 179 14.34 17.43 -6.00
CA LEU A 179 14.72 18.84 -6.19
C LEU A 179 14.07 19.79 -5.18
N ALA A 180 12.94 19.41 -4.58
CA ALA A 180 12.30 20.19 -3.53
C ALA A 180 13.02 20.02 -2.17
N ASP A 181 13.67 18.88 -1.94
CA ASP A 181 14.41 18.56 -0.71
C ASP A 181 15.84 19.17 -0.70
N GLU A 182 16.45 19.36 -1.87
CA GLU A 182 17.79 19.97 -2.00
C GLU A 182 17.80 21.51 -1.94
N GLY A 183 16.62 22.15 -1.90
CA GLY A 183 16.47 23.61 -1.95
C GLY A 183 16.58 24.37 -0.62
N GLU A 184 16.65 23.68 0.53
CA GLU A 184 16.64 24.33 1.86
C GLU A 184 17.99 24.41 2.58
N VAL A 185 19.09 23.98 1.96
CA VAL A 185 20.44 24.16 2.54
C VAL A 185 21.29 25.07 1.67
N SER A 186 21.14 26.38 1.86
CA SER A 186 22.26 27.33 1.86
C SER A 186 21.78 28.78 2.00
N THR A 187 22.00 29.38 3.16
CA THR A 187 22.52 30.75 3.20
C THR A 187 23.30 30.94 4.51
N PRO A 188 24.53 31.49 4.47
CA PRO A 188 25.33 31.81 5.65
C PRO A 188 24.76 32.98 6.46
#